data_AF-A0A2N4YPY8-F1
#
_entry.id   AF-A0A2N4YPY8-F1
#
_cell.length_a   1.000
_cell.length_b   1.000
_cell.length_c   1.000
_cell.angle_alpha   90.00
_cell.angle_beta   90.00
_cell.angle_gamma   90.00
#
_symmetry.space_group_name_H-M   'P 1'
#
loop_
_entity.id
_entity.type
_entity.pdbx_description
1 polymer ?
#
loop_
_entity_poly.entity_id
_entity_poly.type
_entity_poly.pdbx_seq_one_letter_code
_entity_poly.pdbx_strand_id
1 'polypeptide(L)' 'ANVTLVRVHMAFGIGGKCYMVVAGDIADVDNAVTVASDSAGEKGLLVYRAVIPRPHDALWQQLMEG' A
#
# COMPACT_ATOMS: atom_id res chain seq x y z
N ALA A 1 -10.20 4.71 -8.56
CA ALA A 1 -10.16 3.38 -7.93
C ALA A 1 -11.15 3.36 -6.77
N ASN A 2 -11.97 2.31 -6.69
CA ASN A 2 -12.89 2.06 -5.58
C ASN A 2 -12.25 1.06 -4.60
N VAL A 3 -11.28 1.53 -3.80
CA VAL A 3 -10.55 0.70 -2.81
C VAL A 3 -10.85 1.12 -1.38
N THR A 4 -10.71 0.18 -0.46
CA THR A 4 -10.68 0.46 0.98
C THR A 4 -9.24 0.72 1.41
N LEU A 5 -8.99 1.88 2.00
CA LEU A 5 -7.73 2.15 2.71
C LEU A 5 -7.74 1.36 4.03
N VAL A 6 -6.85 0.38 4.12
CA VAL A 6 -6.74 -0.50 5.30
C VAL A 6 -5.93 0.19 6.38
N ARG A 7 -4.73 0.68 6.03
CA ARG A 7 -3.86 1.40 6.97
C ARG A 7 -2.84 2.28 6.28
N VAL A 8 -2.34 3.22 7.07
CA VAL A 8 -1.09 3.96 6.81
C VAL A 8 -0.20 3.75 8.03
N HIS A 9 1.01 3.26 7.81
CA HIS A 9 1.94 2.93 8.89
C HIS A 9 3.26 3.66 8.71
N MET A 10 3.76 4.24 9.80
CA MET A 10 5.06 4.89 9.89
C MET A 10 5.96 4.01 10.75
N ALA A 11 7.04 3.48 10.17
CA ALA A 11 7.93 2.58 10.92
C ALA A 11 8.63 3.33 12.06
N PHE A 12 9.29 4.46 11.76
CA PHE A 12 10.03 5.24 12.75
C PHE A 12 10.01 6.73 12.42
N GLY A 13 9.27 7.51 13.23
CA GLY A 13 9.14 8.95 13.06
C GLY A 13 8.50 9.35 11.72
N ILE A 14 8.56 10.64 11.39
CA ILE A 14 7.90 11.21 10.20
C ILE A 14 8.76 11.17 8.93
N GLY A 15 10.07 10.94 9.06
CA GLY A 15 11.03 10.85 7.95
C GLY A 15 11.55 9.43 7.68
N GLY A 16 11.05 8.44 8.43
CA GLY A 16 11.41 7.04 8.24
C GLY A 16 10.65 6.38 7.09
N LYS A 17 10.74 5.04 7.03
CA LYS A 17 9.95 4.27 6.07
C LYS A 17 8.47 4.32 6.45
N CYS A 18 7.64 4.69 5.50
CA CYS A 18 6.20 4.67 5.63
C CYS A 18 5.61 3.83 4.49
N TYR A 19 4.49 3.18 4.74
CA TYR A 19 3.75 2.44 3.72
C TYR A 19 2.25 2.52 3.98
N MET A 20 1.48 2.24 2.94
CA MET A 20 0.03 2.10 3.02
C MET A 20 -0.38 0.71 2.55
N VAL A 21 -1.53 0.25 3.04
CA VAL A 21 -2.19 -0.98 2.56
C VAL A 21 -3.58 -0.59 2.08
N VAL A 22 -3.93 -1.02 0.87
CA VAL A 22 -5.26 -0.86 0.29
C VAL A 22 -5.79 -2.23 -0.13
N ALA A 23 -7.10 -2.41 -0.09
CA ALA A 23 -7.76 -3.66 -0.45
C ALA A 23 -9.00 -3.39 -1.30
N GLY A 24 -9.31 -4.31 -2.21
CA GLY A 24 -10.42 -4.21 -3.15
C GLY A 24 -10.27 -5.20 -4.29
N ASP A 25 -11.04 -4.97 -5.36
CA ASP A 25 -10.91 -5.74 -6.59
C ASP A 25 -9.55 -5.49 -7.27
N ILE A 26 -9.04 -6.49 -7.98
CA ILE A 26 -7.67 -6.46 -8.50
C ILE A 26 -7.41 -5.26 -9.42
N ALA A 27 -8.39 -4.88 -10.26
CA ALA A 27 -8.27 -3.74 -11.15
C ALA A 27 -8.28 -2.40 -10.38
N ASP A 28 -9.07 -2.31 -9.32
CA ASP A 28 -9.12 -1.13 -8.45
C ASP A 28 -7.83 -0.97 -7.64
N VAL A 29 -7.29 -2.07 -7.12
CA VAL A 29 -6.00 -2.08 -6.40
C VAL A 29 -4.85 -1.69 -7.33
N ASP A 30 -4.78 -2.24 -8.54
CA ASP A 30 -3.73 -1.90 -9.51
C ASP A 30 -3.73 -0.41 -9.89
N ASN A 31 -4.93 0.15 -10.13
CA ASN A 31 -5.11 1.57 -10.38
C ASN A 31 -4.68 2.42 -9.17
N ALA A 32 -5.14 2.06 -7.96
CA ALA A 32 -4.78 2.78 -6.74
C ALA A 32 -3.28 2.77 -6.46
N VAL A 33 -2.62 1.62 -6.64
CA VAL A 33 -1.18 1.47 -6.47
C VAL A 33 -0.42 2.27 -7.52
N THR A 34 -0.86 2.29 -8.78
CA THR A 34 -0.25 3.10 -9.84
C THR A 34 -0.27 4.58 -9.50
N VAL A 35 -1.46 5.13 -9.22
CA VAL A 35 -1.62 6.56 -8.90
C VAL A 35 -0.82 6.97 -7.66
N ALA A 36 -0.84 6.16 -6.60
CA ALA A 36 -0.07 6.46 -5.39
C ALA A 36 1.45 6.37 -5.62
N SER A 37 1.88 5.41 -6.45
CA SER A 37 3.29 5.26 -6.80
C SER A 37 3.80 6.43 -7.60
N ASP A 38 3.01 6.93 -8.56
CA ASP A 38 3.38 8.09 -9.37
C ASP A 38 3.48 9.33 -8.48
N SER A 39 2.49 9.58 -7.60
CA SER A 39 2.52 10.69 -6.64
C SER A 39 3.72 10.65 -5.68
N ALA A 40 4.15 9.46 -5.25
CA ALA A 40 5.36 9.31 -4.41
C ALA A 40 6.65 9.40 -5.23
N GLY A 41 6.63 8.88 -6.46
CA GLY A 41 7.75 8.82 -7.39
C GLY A 41 8.14 10.19 -7.94
N GLU A 42 7.17 11.05 -8.23
CA GLU A 42 7.40 12.44 -8.64
C GLU A 42 8.22 13.24 -7.61
N LYS A 43 8.13 12.86 -6.34
CA LYS A 43 8.88 13.48 -5.23
C LYS A 43 10.20 12.75 -4.93
N GLY A 44 10.50 11.66 -5.63
CA GLY A 44 11.64 10.79 -5.34
C GLY A 44 11.52 10.02 -4.02
N LEU A 45 10.31 9.87 -3.48
CA LEU A 45 10.04 9.26 -2.17
C LEU A 45 9.49 7.84 -2.26
N LEU A 46 9.20 7.34 -3.47
CA LEU A 46 8.74 5.97 -3.67
C LEU A 46 9.85 4.98 -3.33
N VAL A 47 9.65 4.19 -2.28
CA VAL A 47 10.57 3.11 -1.90
C VAL A 47 10.30 1.84 -2.69
N TYR A 48 9.04 1.40 -2.73
CA TYR A 48 8.62 0.18 -3.42
C TYR A 48 7.09 0.15 -3.61
N ARG A 49 6.62 -0.63 -4.60
CA ARG A 49 5.20 -0.92 -4.82
C ARG A 49 5.01 -2.41 -5.11
N ALA A 50 3.90 -2.98 -4.64
CA ALA A 50 3.47 -4.33 -4.98
C ALA A 50 1.95 -4.44 -5.01
N VAL A 51 1.46 -5.27 -5.92
CA VAL A 51 0.08 -5.74 -5.95
C VAL A 51 0.12 -7.23 -5.66
N ILE A 52 -0.62 -7.68 -4.65
CA ILE A 52 -0.63 -9.06 -4.19
C ILE A 52 -2.05 -9.63 -4.34
N PRO A 53 -2.37 -10.30 -5.46
CA PRO A 53 -3.66 -10.95 -5.63
C PRO A 53 -3.77 -12.15 -4.68
N ARG A 54 -4.89 -12.26 -3.96
CA ARG A 54 -5.18 -13.37 -3.03
C ARG A 54 -4.01 -13.67 -2.08
N PRO A 55 -3.63 -12.70 -1.22
CA PRO A 55 -2.54 -12.93 -0.27
C PRO A 55 -2.87 -14.12 0.63
N HIS A 56 -1.85 -14.89 1.00
CA HIS A 56 -2.00 -15.96 1.97
C HIS A 56 -2.51 -15.40 3.31
N ASP A 57 -3.39 -16.13 4.01
CA ASP A 57 -4.06 -15.65 5.22
C ASP A 57 -3.09 -15.09 6.29
N ALA A 58 -1.97 -15.79 6.52
CA ALA A 58 -0.92 -15.33 7.43
C ALA A 58 -0.33 -13.95 7.04
N LEU A 59 -0.16 -13.68 5.74
CA LEU A 59 0.29 -12.38 5.26
C LEU A 59 -0.81 -11.33 5.43
N TRP A 60 -2.05 -11.69 5.10
CA TRP A 60 -3.19 -10.78 5.27
C TRP A 60 -3.34 -10.33 6.72
N GLN A 61 -3.25 -11.27 7.66
CA GLN A 61 -3.31 -10.99 9.09
C GLN A 61 -2.20 -10.02 9.52
N GLN A 62 -0.96 -10.24 9.09
CA GLN A 62 0.17 -9.33 9.37
C GLN A 62 0.02 -7.93 8.75
N LEU A 63 -0.70 -7.80 7.62
CA LEU A 63 -0.96 -6.51 6.99
C LEU A 63 -2.10 -5.73 7.67
N MET A 64 -3.03 -6.44 8.29
CA MET A 64 -4.17 -5.88 9.03
C MET A 64 -3.79 -5.51 10.47
N GLU A 65 -2.92 -6.30 11.10
CA GLU A 65 -2.51 -6.12 12.50
C GLU A 65 -1.42 -5.03 12.63
N GLY A 66 -1.53 -4.21 13.67
CA GLY A 66 -0.62 -3.12 14.02
C GLY A 66 -0.01 -3.32 15.39
#